data_AF-A0A3P6U4M9-F1
#
_entry.id   AF-A0A3P6U4M9-F1
#
_cell.length_a   1.000
_cell.length_b   1.000
_cell.length_c   1.000
_cell.angle_alpha   90.00
_cell.angle_beta   90.00
_cell.angle_gamma   90.00
#
_symmetry.space_group_name_H-M   'P 1'
#
loop_
_entity.id
_entity.type
_entity.pdbx_description
1 polymer ?
#
loop_
_entity_poly.entity_id
_entity_poly.type
_entity_poly.pdbx_seq_one_letter_code
_entity_poly.pdbx_strand_id
1 'polypeptide(L)'
;MLFRKRNNGTCEFRTEIGGYPALRLCQNWWNAQDIVQEYSVDEIVLGMASQISEREDSIVVEDLRDFVFGPMHFTRLDVVASTIMRGRDNGLPPYNELRKSFNLPTKNWSTINPNLYNENRQMFRKLEALYKGDISQLDAYVGGILETNGEGPGELFGAVILDQFLRLRDGDRFWFENTFNG
;
A
#
# COMPACT_ATOMS: atom_id res chain seq x y z
N MET A 1 -9.42 9.77 -8.68
CA MET A 1 -10.33 10.04 -7.55
C MET A 1 -11.61 10.66 -8.10
N LEU A 2 -12.75 10.00 -7.90
CA LEU A 2 -14.05 10.54 -8.29
C LEU A 2 -14.49 11.69 -7.37
N PHE A 3 -15.35 12.57 -7.86
CA PHE A 3 -16.03 13.58 -7.04
C PHE A 3 -17.52 13.28 -7.00
N ARG A 4 -18.10 13.14 -5.80
CA ARG A 4 -19.53 12.89 -5.67
C ARG A 4 -20.25 14.12 -5.17
N LYS A 5 -21.30 14.54 -5.90
CA LYS A 5 -22.14 15.67 -5.51
C LYS A 5 -22.94 15.35 -4.25
N ARG A 6 -23.11 16.36 -3.39
CA ARG A 6 -23.94 16.27 -2.20
C ARG A 6 -25.43 16.50 -2.56
N ASN A 7 -26.07 15.47 -3.10
CA ASN A 7 -27.50 15.46 -3.41
C ASN A 7 -28.27 14.46 -2.53
N ASN A 8 -29.51 14.79 -2.19
CA ASN A 8 -30.38 13.89 -1.40
C ASN A 8 -30.87 12.72 -2.26
N GLY A 9 -30.32 11.53 -2.03
CA GLY A 9 -30.84 10.26 -2.55
C GLY A 9 -30.32 9.80 -3.91
N THR A 10 -29.54 10.60 -4.64
CA THR A 10 -28.92 10.20 -5.92
C THR A 10 -27.39 10.10 -5.80
N CYS A 11 -26.80 9.11 -6.49
CA CYS A 11 -25.35 8.95 -6.59
C CYS A 11 -24.88 9.59 -7.89
N GLU A 12 -24.61 10.89 -7.85
CA GLU A 12 -24.17 11.67 -9.02
C GLU A 12 -22.72 12.09 -8.87
N PHE A 13 -21.93 11.84 -9.92
CA PHE A 13 -20.53 12.21 -9.97
C PHE A 13 -20.32 13.45 -10.84
N ARG A 14 -19.39 14.31 -10.41
CA ARG A 14 -18.96 15.51 -11.15
C ARG A 14 -17.72 15.16 -11.97
N THR A 15 -17.68 15.63 -13.21
CA THR A 15 -16.46 15.60 -14.03
C THR A 15 -15.49 16.68 -13.58
N GLU A 16 -14.19 16.38 -13.67
CA GLU A 16 -13.11 17.34 -13.44
C GLU A 16 -13.18 18.53 -14.43
N ILE A 17 -12.53 19.67 -14.13
CA ILE A 17 -12.46 20.84 -15.04
C ILE A 17 -11.95 20.41 -16.42
N GLY A 18 -10.96 19.50 -16.46
CA GLY A 18 -10.38 18.98 -17.69
C GLY A 18 -11.29 18.06 -18.51
N GLY A 19 -12.55 17.85 -18.08
CA GLY A 19 -13.52 16.97 -18.75
C GLY A 19 -13.32 15.48 -18.46
N TYR A 20 -12.37 15.13 -17.61
CA TYR A 20 -12.14 13.76 -17.17
C TYR A 20 -13.12 13.33 -16.07
N PRO A 21 -13.42 12.03 -15.94
CA PRO A 21 -14.37 11.54 -14.95
C PRO A 21 -13.83 11.61 -13.51
N ALA A 22 -12.52 11.72 -13.31
CA ALA A 22 -11.85 11.63 -12.01
C ALA A 22 -10.51 12.38 -12.03
N LEU A 23 -10.10 12.94 -10.89
CA LEU A 23 -8.74 13.46 -10.73
C LEU A 23 -7.71 12.35 -10.88
N ARG A 24 -6.66 12.60 -11.64
CA ARG A 24 -5.48 11.72 -11.71
C ARG A 24 -4.56 11.97 -10.50
N LEU A 25 -4.07 10.93 -9.85
CA LEU A 25 -3.24 11.08 -8.63
C LEU A 25 -1.89 11.73 -8.97
N CYS A 26 -1.21 11.27 -10.02
CA CYS A 26 0.14 11.75 -10.35
C CYS A 26 0.24 13.23 -10.77
N GLN A 27 -0.87 13.83 -11.21
CA GLN A 27 -0.94 15.25 -11.58
C GLN A 27 -1.20 16.17 -10.39
N ASN A 28 -1.64 15.61 -9.26
CA ASN A 28 -2.16 16.37 -8.12
C ASN A 28 -1.29 16.26 -6.87
N TRP A 29 -0.10 15.66 -6.97
CA TRP A 29 0.90 15.73 -5.90
C TRP A 29 1.23 17.19 -5.57
N TRP A 30 1.09 17.55 -4.30
CA TRP A 30 1.37 18.91 -3.80
C TRP A 30 0.49 20.03 -4.38
N ASN A 31 -0.63 19.70 -5.05
CA ASN A 31 -1.57 20.70 -5.57
C ASN A 31 -2.77 20.91 -4.64
N ALA A 32 -2.54 21.43 -3.43
CA ALA A 32 -3.63 21.68 -2.50
C ALA A 32 -4.46 22.93 -2.87
N GLN A 33 -3.80 23.96 -3.39
CA GLN A 33 -4.42 25.26 -3.63
C GLN A 33 -5.52 25.17 -4.70
N ASP A 34 -5.19 24.64 -5.87
CA ASP A 34 -6.15 24.60 -6.99
C ASP A 34 -7.30 23.64 -6.67
N ILE A 35 -7.00 22.52 -6.02
CA ILE A 35 -7.99 21.49 -5.68
C ILE A 35 -9.03 22.01 -4.69
N VAL A 36 -8.61 22.72 -3.64
CA VAL A 36 -9.55 23.26 -2.63
C VAL A 36 -10.30 24.49 -3.15
N GLN A 37 -9.75 25.22 -4.11
CA GLN A 37 -10.47 26.32 -4.77
C GLN A 37 -11.56 25.83 -5.72
N GLU A 38 -11.32 24.73 -6.44
CA GLU A 38 -12.26 24.21 -7.43
C GLU A 38 -13.31 23.23 -6.85
N TYR A 39 -12.87 22.41 -5.88
CA TYR A 39 -13.65 21.30 -5.35
C TYR A 39 -13.84 21.44 -3.85
N SER A 40 -15.05 21.12 -3.38
CA SER A 40 -15.30 21.05 -1.96
C SER A 40 -14.69 19.77 -1.36
N VAL A 41 -14.29 19.85 -0.09
CA VAL A 41 -13.81 18.68 0.66
C VAL A 41 -14.92 17.61 0.76
N ASP A 42 -16.18 18.03 0.86
CA ASP A 42 -17.35 17.14 0.87
C ASP A 42 -17.38 16.26 -0.40
N GLU A 43 -17.18 16.85 -1.58
CA GLU A 43 -17.18 16.11 -2.84
C GLU A 43 -16.05 15.08 -2.93
N ILE A 44 -14.88 15.44 -2.39
CA ILE A 44 -13.70 14.56 -2.32
C ILE A 44 -13.97 13.40 -1.38
N VAL A 45 -14.44 13.66 -0.16
CA VAL A 45 -14.71 12.63 0.86
C VAL A 45 -15.81 11.68 0.39
N LEU A 46 -16.91 12.21 -0.15
CA LEU A 46 -18.00 11.39 -0.70
C LEU A 46 -17.55 10.59 -1.93
N GLY A 47 -16.66 11.15 -2.75
CA GLY A 47 -16.05 10.49 -3.88
C GLY A 47 -15.20 9.30 -3.45
N MET A 48 -14.28 9.50 -2.50
CA MET A 48 -13.46 8.43 -1.92
C MET A 48 -14.29 7.34 -1.25
N ALA A 49 -15.36 7.72 -0.53
CA ALA A 49 -16.24 6.75 0.12
C ALA A 49 -17.07 5.92 -0.88
N SER A 50 -17.26 6.41 -2.11
CA SER A 50 -18.05 5.72 -3.13
C SER A 50 -17.18 4.97 -4.15
N GLN A 51 -15.91 5.33 -4.27
CA GLN A 51 -14.96 4.70 -5.19
C GLN A 51 -14.35 3.45 -4.55
N ILE A 52 -14.37 2.32 -5.28
CA ILE A 52 -13.67 1.10 -4.87
C ILE A 52 -12.16 1.30 -5.05
N SER A 53 -11.37 0.83 -4.08
CA SER A 53 -9.90 0.84 -4.15
C SER A 53 -9.36 -0.08 -5.25
N GLU A 54 -8.07 0.08 -5.56
CA GLU A 54 -7.34 -0.92 -6.33
C GLU A 54 -7.33 -2.26 -5.59
N ARG A 55 -7.11 -3.34 -6.35
CA ARG A 55 -7.01 -4.69 -5.80
C ARG A 55 -5.80 -4.81 -4.89
N GLU A 56 -5.95 -5.54 -3.79
CA GLU A 56 -4.85 -5.95 -2.93
C GLU A 56 -4.05 -7.08 -3.60
N ASP A 57 -3.17 -6.72 -4.54
CA ASP A 57 -2.28 -7.65 -5.21
C ASP A 57 -0.83 -7.10 -5.31
N SER A 58 0.03 -7.85 -6.01
CA SER A 58 1.43 -7.45 -6.21
C SER A 58 1.64 -6.32 -7.23
N ILE A 59 0.58 -5.81 -7.85
CA ILE A 59 0.63 -4.81 -8.92
C ILE A 59 0.40 -3.42 -8.31
N VAL A 60 1.39 -2.55 -8.48
CA VAL A 60 1.30 -1.15 -8.07
C VAL A 60 1.07 -0.27 -9.30
N VAL A 61 0.09 0.63 -9.21
CA VAL A 61 -0.27 1.57 -10.28
C VAL A 61 0.90 2.49 -10.66
N GLU A 62 0.94 2.91 -11.93
CA GLU A 62 2.00 3.79 -12.45
C GLU A 62 2.09 5.13 -11.72
N ASP A 63 0.97 5.64 -11.19
CA ASP A 63 0.95 6.88 -10.41
C ASP A 63 1.81 6.80 -9.14
N LEU A 64 2.05 5.58 -8.65
CA LEU A 64 2.90 5.28 -7.51
C LEU A 64 4.28 4.75 -7.92
N ARG A 65 4.31 3.82 -8.87
CA ARG A 65 5.55 3.16 -9.30
C ARG A 65 6.41 4.01 -10.23
N ASP A 66 5.83 4.86 -11.06
CA ASP A 66 6.57 5.59 -12.10
C ASP A 66 6.51 7.12 -11.87
N PHE A 67 5.45 7.62 -11.23
CA PHE A 67 5.12 9.05 -11.16
C PHE A 67 4.83 9.61 -9.77
N VAL A 68 5.34 8.99 -8.69
CA VAL A 68 5.37 9.65 -7.37
C VAL A 68 6.35 10.82 -7.42
N PHE A 69 6.05 11.88 -6.67
CA PHE A 69 6.92 13.04 -6.59
C PHE A 69 8.34 12.64 -6.13
N GLY A 70 9.35 13.10 -6.86
CA GLY A 70 10.75 12.88 -6.51
C GLY A 70 11.33 14.04 -5.68
N PRO A 71 12.21 13.78 -4.70
CA PRO A 71 12.94 14.84 -4.02
C PRO A 71 14.10 15.39 -4.88
N MET A 72 14.27 16.71 -4.85
CA MET A 72 15.47 17.53 -5.19
C MET A 72 16.11 17.40 -6.58
N HIS A 73 16.33 16.19 -7.11
CA HIS A 73 17.08 15.94 -8.35
C HIS A 73 16.22 15.42 -9.51
N PHE A 74 15.08 14.80 -9.21
CA PHE A 74 14.13 14.31 -10.22
C PHE A 74 12.71 14.73 -9.83
N THR A 75 11.90 15.07 -10.83
CA THR A 75 10.49 15.41 -10.60
C THR A 75 9.64 14.19 -10.24
N ARG A 76 10.10 13.00 -10.62
CA ARG A 76 9.38 11.72 -10.48
C ARG A 76 10.30 10.64 -9.89
N LEU A 77 9.71 9.70 -9.16
CA LEU A 77 10.39 8.61 -8.47
C LEU A 77 9.48 7.37 -8.35
N ASP A 78 10.10 6.20 -8.27
CA ASP A 78 9.44 4.92 -7.98
C ASP A 78 9.32 4.69 -6.47
N VAL A 79 8.08 4.71 -5.96
CA VAL A 79 7.83 4.51 -4.52
C VAL A 79 8.10 3.07 -4.07
N VAL A 80 7.91 2.07 -4.94
CA VAL A 80 8.17 0.67 -4.64
C VAL A 80 9.67 0.46 -4.49
N ALA A 81 10.45 0.94 -5.46
CA ALA A 81 11.90 0.90 -5.37
C ALA A 81 12.41 1.68 -4.15
N SER A 82 11.87 2.87 -3.88
CA SER A 82 12.25 3.65 -2.69
C SER A 82 11.87 2.97 -1.39
N THR A 83 10.76 2.23 -1.33
CA THR A 83 10.35 1.48 -0.13
C THR A 83 11.28 0.31 0.14
N ILE A 84 11.68 -0.43 -0.91
CA ILE A 84 12.70 -1.49 -0.80
C ILE A 84 14.01 -0.90 -0.29
N MET A 85 14.49 0.19 -0.91
CA MET A 85 15.73 0.86 -0.49
C MET A 85 15.66 1.40 0.93
N ARG A 86 14.51 1.97 1.33
CA ARG A 86 14.29 2.42 2.72
C ARG A 86 14.33 1.26 3.69
N GLY A 87 13.75 0.12 3.34
CA GLY A 87 13.84 -1.09 4.16
C GLY A 87 15.29 -1.53 4.39
N ARG A 88 16.10 -1.50 3.33
CA ARG A 88 17.53 -1.82 3.39
C ARG A 88 18.33 -0.80 4.22
N ASP A 89 18.04 0.48 4.04
CA ASP A 89 18.66 1.58 4.80
C ASP A 89 18.39 1.48 6.31
N ASN A 90 17.15 1.10 6.68
CA ASN A 90 16.77 0.87 8.07
C ASN A 90 17.24 -0.48 8.62
N GLY A 91 17.95 -1.29 7.83
CA GLY A 91 18.44 -2.60 8.25
C GLY A 91 17.31 -3.59 8.57
N LEU A 92 16.18 -3.51 7.87
CA LEU A 92 15.09 -4.48 8.05
C LEU A 92 15.61 -5.90 7.76
N PRO A 93 15.28 -6.87 8.63
CA PRO A 93 15.68 -8.24 8.41
C PRO A 93 15.01 -8.80 7.15
N PRO A 94 15.63 -9.80 6.48
CA PRO A 94 15.02 -10.45 5.34
C PRO A 94 13.67 -11.08 5.68
N TYR A 95 12.86 -11.27 4.65
CA TYR A 95 11.49 -11.77 4.74
C TYR A 95 11.32 -12.99 5.65
N ASN A 96 12.12 -14.05 5.46
CA ASN A 96 12.01 -15.27 6.26
C ASN A 96 12.53 -15.10 7.70
N GLU A 97 13.47 -14.20 7.94
CA GLU A 97 13.91 -13.87 9.30
C GLU A 97 12.84 -13.07 10.04
N LEU A 98 12.21 -12.10 9.36
CA LEU A 98 11.09 -11.36 9.90
C LEU A 98 9.89 -12.28 10.19
N ARG A 99 9.60 -13.27 9.33
CA ARG A 99 8.57 -14.28 9.62
C ARG A 99 8.86 -15.04 10.91
N LYS A 100 10.11 -15.45 11.14
CA LYS A 100 10.51 -16.11 12.39
C LYS A 100 10.33 -15.23 13.62
N SER A 101 10.60 -13.92 13.54
CA SER A 101 10.41 -13.03 14.69
C SER A 101 8.94 -12.89 15.09
N PHE A 102 8.01 -13.14 14.18
CA PHE A 102 6.56 -13.21 14.44
C PHE A 102 6.04 -14.64 14.65
N ASN A 103 6.91 -15.62 14.89
CA ASN A 103 6.59 -17.04 15.06
C ASN A 103 5.85 -17.67 13.86
N LEU A 104 6.02 -17.12 12.66
CA LEU A 104 5.43 -17.63 11.44
C LEU A 104 6.37 -18.63 10.74
N PRO A 105 5.83 -19.66 10.07
CA PRO A 105 6.65 -20.62 9.34
C PRO A 105 7.35 -19.95 8.16
N THR A 106 8.60 -20.35 7.89
CA THR A 106 9.33 -19.87 6.70
C THR A 106 8.65 -20.31 5.41
N LYS A 107 8.77 -19.51 4.35
CA LYS A 107 8.20 -19.80 3.03
C LYS A 107 9.30 -19.96 1.98
N ASN A 108 8.96 -20.74 0.95
CA ASN A 108 9.71 -20.94 -0.28
C ASN A 108 9.06 -20.15 -1.42
N TRP A 109 9.74 -19.98 -2.55
CA TRP A 109 9.20 -19.24 -3.72
C TRP A 109 7.81 -19.73 -4.16
N SER A 110 7.56 -21.03 -4.08
CA SER A 110 6.26 -21.64 -4.42
C SER A 110 5.20 -21.55 -3.32
N THR A 111 5.59 -21.28 -2.08
CA THR A 111 4.68 -21.31 -0.93
C THR A 111 4.34 -19.93 -0.38
N ILE A 112 5.06 -18.86 -0.80
CA ILE A 112 4.71 -17.47 -0.50
C ILE A 112 3.26 -17.20 -0.91
N ASN A 113 2.93 -17.53 -2.17
CA ASN A 113 1.57 -17.43 -2.69
C ASN A 113 1.33 -18.55 -3.72
N PRO A 114 0.77 -19.70 -3.30
CA PRO A 114 0.58 -20.86 -4.17
C PRO A 114 -0.30 -20.57 -5.39
N ASN A 115 -1.33 -19.73 -5.23
CA ASN A 115 -2.26 -19.38 -6.31
C ASN A 115 -1.52 -18.56 -7.38
N LEU A 116 -0.88 -17.46 -6.97
CA LEU A 116 -0.11 -16.62 -7.88
C LEU A 116 1.08 -17.36 -8.51
N TYR A 117 1.71 -18.28 -7.76
CA TYR A 117 2.80 -19.11 -8.29
C TYR A 117 2.35 -20.04 -9.42
N ASN A 118 1.14 -20.58 -9.32
CA ASN A 118 0.56 -21.43 -10.35
C ASN A 118 0.09 -20.61 -11.56
N GLU A 119 -0.47 -19.43 -11.34
CA GLU A 119 -0.91 -18.53 -12.40
C GLU A 119 0.26 -17.90 -13.17
N ASN A 120 1.32 -17.48 -12.48
CA ASN A 120 2.43 -16.74 -13.07
C ASN A 120 3.81 -17.24 -12.61
N ARG A 121 4.12 -18.49 -12.97
CA ARG A 121 5.43 -19.10 -12.67
C ARG A 121 6.62 -18.35 -13.28
N GLN A 122 6.43 -17.65 -14.40
CA GLN A 122 7.50 -16.89 -15.04
C GLN A 122 7.94 -15.69 -14.18
N MET A 123 6.99 -15.00 -13.54
CA MET A 123 7.29 -13.90 -12.62
C MET A 123 8.14 -14.39 -11.43
N PHE A 124 7.76 -15.50 -10.80
CA PHE A 124 8.55 -16.10 -9.72
C PHE A 124 9.95 -16.55 -10.15
N ARG A 125 10.11 -17.11 -11.36
CA ARG A 125 11.45 -17.45 -11.89
C ARG A 125 12.33 -16.22 -12.08
N LYS A 126 11.77 -15.11 -12.56
CA LYS A 126 12.50 -13.84 -12.69
C LYS A 126 12.88 -13.30 -11.31
N LEU A 127 11.95 -13.35 -10.36
CA LEU A 127 12.19 -12.93 -8.99
C LEU A 127 13.30 -13.76 -8.34
N GLU A 128 13.21 -15.08 -8.42
CA GLU A 128 14.22 -16.01 -7.93
C GLU A 128 15.61 -15.71 -8.54
N ALA A 129 15.67 -15.44 -9.86
CA ALA A 129 16.91 -15.06 -10.52
C ALA A 129 17.48 -13.72 -10.01
N LEU A 130 16.64 -12.73 -9.69
CA LEU A 130 17.07 -11.45 -9.11
C LEU A 130 17.75 -11.64 -7.74
N TYR A 131 17.29 -12.61 -6.95
CA TYR A 131 17.88 -12.98 -5.66
C TYR A 131 18.89 -14.13 -5.76
N LYS A 132 19.38 -14.45 -6.98
CA LYS A 132 20.38 -15.51 -7.22
C LYS A 132 19.96 -16.90 -6.69
N GLY A 133 18.64 -17.17 -6.64
CA GLY A 133 18.08 -18.40 -6.09
C GLY A 133 17.95 -18.43 -4.57
N ASP A 134 18.51 -17.45 -3.85
CA ASP A 134 18.55 -17.45 -2.39
C ASP A 134 17.37 -16.66 -1.80
N ILE A 135 16.36 -17.40 -1.32
CA ILE A 135 15.20 -16.80 -0.66
C ILE A 135 15.53 -16.21 0.72
N SER A 136 16.66 -16.57 1.33
CA SER A 136 17.06 -15.98 2.62
C SER A 136 17.39 -14.50 2.50
N GLN A 137 17.66 -14.00 1.28
CA GLN A 137 17.96 -12.60 0.98
C GLN A 137 16.73 -11.81 0.51
N LEU A 138 15.56 -12.42 0.43
CA LEU A 138 14.35 -11.77 -0.07
C LEU A 138 13.99 -10.58 0.82
N ASP A 139 13.85 -9.38 0.24
CA ASP A 139 13.46 -8.18 0.98
C ASP A 139 12.07 -8.38 1.62
N ALA A 140 11.92 -8.01 2.89
CA ALA A 140 10.67 -8.20 3.65
C ALA A 140 9.45 -7.55 2.97
N TYR A 141 9.64 -6.37 2.39
CA TYR A 141 8.57 -5.67 1.67
C TYR A 141 8.07 -6.47 0.46
N VAL A 142 8.99 -7.02 -0.33
CA VAL A 142 8.66 -7.80 -1.54
C VAL A 142 7.94 -9.09 -1.16
N GLY A 143 8.44 -9.82 -0.17
CA GLY A 143 7.80 -11.04 0.31
C GLY A 143 6.42 -10.77 0.92
N GLY A 144 6.28 -9.71 1.73
CA GLY A 144 5.02 -9.35 2.36
C GLY A 144 3.93 -8.92 1.36
N ILE A 145 4.28 -8.17 0.31
CA ILE A 145 3.34 -7.84 -0.77
C ILE A 145 2.92 -9.10 -1.55
N LEU A 146 3.84 -10.04 -1.80
CA LEU A 146 3.52 -11.24 -2.57
C LEU A 146 2.57 -12.21 -1.83
N GLU A 147 2.53 -12.17 -0.49
CA GLU A 147 1.64 -13.02 0.31
C GLU A 147 0.15 -12.66 0.21
N THR A 148 -0.20 -11.48 -0.30
CA THR A 148 -1.61 -11.08 -0.39
C THR A 148 -2.41 -12.00 -1.33
N ASN A 149 -3.67 -12.25 -0.98
CA ASN A 149 -4.61 -13.06 -1.73
C ASN A 149 -5.80 -12.26 -2.27
N GLY A 150 -5.75 -10.93 -2.22
CA GLY A 150 -6.88 -10.06 -2.61
C GLY A 150 -7.94 -9.87 -1.52
N GLU A 151 -7.75 -10.43 -0.31
CA GLU A 151 -8.68 -10.27 0.82
C GLU A 151 -8.06 -9.45 1.97
N GLY A 152 -6.94 -8.76 1.69
CA GLY A 152 -6.20 -7.95 2.65
C GLY A 152 -4.70 -8.24 2.66
N PRO A 153 -3.98 -7.79 3.71
CA PRO A 153 -2.55 -8.04 3.82
C PRO A 153 -2.26 -9.53 3.97
N GLY A 154 -1.11 -9.96 3.44
CA GLY A 154 -0.60 -11.31 3.68
C GLY A 154 -0.35 -11.59 5.17
N GLU A 155 -0.16 -12.86 5.52
CA GLU A 155 0.02 -13.35 6.90
C GLU A 155 1.09 -12.55 7.68
N LEU A 156 2.24 -12.27 7.06
CA LEU A 156 3.32 -11.51 7.67
C LEU A 156 2.91 -10.06 7.97
N PHE A 157 2.39 -9.35 6.97
CA PHE A 157 1.97 -7.95 7.16
C PHE A 157 0.77 -7.83 8.09
N GLY A 158 -0.17 -8.78 8.04
CA GLY A 158 -1.26 -8.88 9.00
C GLY A 158 -0.74 -9.02 10.43
N ALA A 159 0.21 -9.91 10.68
CA ALA A 159 0.83 -10.10 11.99
C ALA A 159 1.58 -8.84 12.47
N VAL A 160 2.39 -8.22 11.60
CA VAL A 160 3.14 -6.99 11.91
C VAL A 160 2.20 -5.83 12.27
N ILE A 161 1.17 -5.60 11.45
CA ILE A 161 0.21 -4.51 11.65
C ILE A 161 -0.57 -4.76 12.95
N LEU A 162 -1.10 -5.97 13.14
CA LEU A 162 -1.87 -6.31 14.33
C LEU A 162 -1.06 -6.14 15.62
N ASP A 163 0.15 -6.69 15.67
CA ASP A 163 1.05 -6.56 16.83
C ASP A 163 1.37 -5.08 17.12
N GLN A 164 1.62 -4.27 16.08
CA GLN A 164 1.87 -2.85 16.26
C GLN A 164 0.66 -2.11 16.83
N PHE A 165 -0.55 -2.37 16.34
CA PHE A 165 -1.77 -1.73 16.83
C PHE A 165 -2.14 -2.19 18.25
N LEU A 166 -1.91 -3.45 18.60
CA LEU A 166 -2.11 -3.95 19.96
C LEU A 166 -1.19 -3.21 20.94
N ARG A 167 0.11 -3.09 20.62
CA ARG A 167 1.05 -2.37 21.48
C ARG A 167 0.74 -0.87 21.59
N LEU A 168 0.27 -0.24 20.52
CA LEU A 168 -0.16 1.16 20.56
C LEU A 168 -1.36 1.33 21.49
N ARG A 169 -2.38 0.47 21.34
CA ARG A 169 -3.58 0.51 22.19
C ARG A 169 -3.25 0.27 23.66
N ASP A 170 -2.58 -0.86 23.94
CA ASP A 170 -2.35 -1.34 25.31
C ASP A 170 -1.28 -0.51 26.04
N GLY A 171 -0.35 0.09 25.29
CA GLY A 171 0.71 0.95 25.82
C GLY A 171 0.32 2.43 25.97
N ASP A 172 -0.80 2.86 25.39
CA ASP A 172 -1.22 4.25 25.47
C ASP A 172 -2.01 4.54 26.75
N ARG A 173 -1.39 5.30 27.66
CA ARG A 173 -2.06 5.78 28.87
C ARG A 173 -3.31 6.60 28.56
N PHE A 174 -3.33 7.33 27.45
CA PHE A 174 -4.44 8.17 27.01
C PHE A 174 -5.41 7.44 26.07
N TRP A 175 -5.31 6.12 25.94
CA TRP A 175 -6.31 5.34 25.21
C TRP A 175 -7.72 5.64 25.73
N PHE A 176 -8.66 5.92 24.83
CA PHE A 176 -9.97 6.44 25.23
C PHE A 176 -10.81 5.44 26.06
N GLU A 177 -10.54 4.13 25.96
CA GLU A 177 -11.21 3.09 26.75
C GLU A 177 -10.52 2.84 28.10
N ASN A 178 -9.37 3.47 28.36
CA ASN A 178 -8.66 3.31 29.62
C ASN A 178 -9.35 4.11 30.74
N THR A 179 -10.14 3.43 31.56
CA THR A 179 -10.89 4.03 32.68
C THR A 179 -10.02 4.59 33.82
N PHE A 180 -8.70 4.40 33.77
CA PHE A 180 -7.76 4.94 34.76
C PHE A 180 -7.21 6.33 34.42
N ASN A 181 -7.52 6.88 33.24
CA ASN A 181 -6.92 8.14 32.78
C ASN A 181 -7.79 9.40 32.99
N GLY A 182 -8.98 9.27 33.57
CA GLY A 182 -9.88 10.36 33.95
C GLY A 182 -11.29 10.18 33.39
#